data_AF-A0A392N105-F1
#
_entry.id   AF-A0A392N105-F1
#
_cell.length_a   1.000
_cell.length_b   1.000
_cell.length_c   1.000
_cell.angle_alpha   90.00
_cell.angle_beta   90.00
_cell.angle_gamma   90.00
#
_symmetry.space_group_name_H-M   'P 1'
#
loop_
_entity.id
_entity.type
_entity.pdbx_description
1 polymer ?
#
loop_
_entity_poly.entity_id
_entity_poly.type
_entity_poly.pdbx_seq_one_letter_code
_entity_poly.pdbx_strand_id
1 'polypeptide(L)' 'MEKSNTGIFSVYLQLYPGTYEIKFIVDGEWKIDPLRPVVNNNGFVNNLLVIHD' A
#
# COMPACT_ATOMS: atom_id res chain seq x y z
N MET A 1 9.06 1.22 6.61
CA MET A 1 9.30 -0.17 6.17
C MET A 1 10.75 -0.50 6.45
N GLU A 2 11.04 -1.72 6.86
CA GLU A 2 12.40 -2.24 6.99
C GLU A 2 12.89 -2.69 5.61
N LYS A 3 14.14 -2.36 5.27
CA LYS A 3 14.79 -2.77 4.03
C LYS A 3 15.62 -4.02 4.29
N SER A 4 15.33 -5.10 3.58
CA SER A 4 16.15 -6.32 3.58
C SER A 4 17.43 -6.16 2.74
N ASN A 5 18.39 -7.07 2.94
CA ASN A 5 19.64 -7.11 2.18
C ASN A 5 19.43 -7.33 0.67
N THR A 6 18.29 -7.89 0.26
CA THR A 6 17.93 -8.09 -1.15
C THR A 6 17.16 -6.89 -1.75
N GLY A 7 16.99 -5.81 -0.99
CA GLY A 7 16.31 -4.60 -1.46
C GLY A 7 14.79 -4.63 -1.35
N ILE A 8 14.21 -5.68 -0.77
CA ILE A 8 12.77 -5.75 -0.49
C ILE A 8 12.46 -4.91 0.75
N PHE A 9 11.44 -4.07 0.67
CA PHE A 9 10.91 -3.29 1.78
C PHE A 9 9.65 -3.96 2.34
N SER A 10 9.58 -4.14 3.66
CA SER A 10 8.45 -4.78 4.32
C SER A 10 8.07 -4.11 5.65
N VAL A 11 6.81 -4.26 6.05
CA VAL A 11 6.29 -3.89 7.37
C VAL A 11 5.15 -4.83 7.74
N TYR A 12 5.03 -5.16 9.02
CA TYR A 12 3.91 -5.93 9.55
C TYR A 12 2.99 -5.01 10.34
N LEU A 13 1.70 -5.08 10.05
CA LEU A 13 0.65 -4.31 10.71
C LEU A 13 -0.48 -5.26 11.11
N GLN A 14 -0.96 -5.14 12.35
CA GLN A 14 -2.21 -5.77 12.76
C GLN A 14 -3.35 -4.82 12.40
N LEU A 15 -4.22 -5.27 11.50
CA LEU A 15 -5.39 -4.53 11.05
C LEU A 15 -6.64 -5.37 11.37
N TYR A 16 -7.73 -4.69 11.71
CA TYR A 16 -9.03 -5.32 11.74
C TYR A 16 -9.48 -5.67 10.32
N PRO A 17 -10.45 -6.58 10.15
CA PRO A 17 -11.11 -6.77 8.87
C PRO A 17 -11.72 -5.47 8.36
N GLY A 18 -11.57 -5.23 7.06
CA GLY A 18 -12.01 -3.98 6.44
C GLY A 18 -11.28 -3.65 5.15
N THR A 19 -11.68 -2.51 4.58
CA THR A 19 -11.13 -1.99 3.34
C THR A 19 -10.28 -0.76 3.64
N TYR A 20 -9.03 -0.80 3.19
CA TYR A 20 -8.03 0.23 3.42
C TYR A 20 -7.51 0.77 2.09
N GLU A 21 -7.32 2.08 2.01
CA GLU A 21 -6.60 2.72 0.91
C GLU A 21 -5.13 2.90 1.32
N ILE A 22 -4.20 2.38 0.51
CA ILE A 22 -2.76 2.49 0.76
C ILE A 22 -2.04 3.12 -0.43
N LYS A 23 -0.92 3.76 -0.15
CA LYS A 23 0.01 4.29 -1.17
C LYS A 23 1.42 4.31 -0.61
N PHE A 24 2.40 4.14 -1.48
CA PHE A 24 3.81 4.13 -1.11
C PHE A 24 4.45 5.48 -1.40
N ILE A 25 5.38 5.90 -0.56
CA ILE A 25 6.31 6.99 -0.86
C ILE A 25 7.65 6.33 -1.14
N VAL A 26 8.11 6.41 -2.38
CA VAL A 26 9.39 5.85 -2.84
C VAL A 26 10.27 7.02 -3.22
N ASP A 27 11.34 7.24 -2.47
CA ASP A 27 12.29 8.33 -2.69
C ASP A 27 11.63 9.72 -2.78
N GLY A 28 10.62 9.97 -1.93
CA GLY A 28 9.87 11.23 -1.88
C GLY A 28 8.70 11.31 -2.85
N GLU A 29 8.58 10.36 -3.77
CA GLU A 29 7.53 10.33 -4.79
C GLU A 29 6.40 9.37 -4.41
N TRP A 30 5.16 9.82 -4.59
CA TRP A 30 3.96 9.00 -4.42
C TRP A 30 3.86 7.94 -5.52
N LYS A 31 3.80 6.67 -5.14
CA LYS A 31 3.71 5.51 -6.05
C LYS A 31 2.60 4.56 -5.63
N ILE A 32 1.95 3.96 -6.64
CA ILE A 32 1.03 2.84 -6.49
C ILE A 32 1.73 1.54 -6.89
N ASP A 33 1.30 0.43 -6.31
CA ASP A 33 1.59 -0.91 -6.79
C ASP A 33 0.71 -1.20 -8.03
N PRO A 34 1.28 -1.36 -9.23
CA PRO A 34 0.51 -1.60 -10.46
C PRO A 34 -0.17 -2.98 -10.49
N LEU A 35 0.21 -3.90 -9.60
CA LEU A 35 -0.34 -5.26 -9.54
C LEU A 35 -1.53 -5.39 -8.57
N ARG A 36 -1.87 -4.31 -7.86
CA ARG A 36 -3.00 -4.27 -6.92
C ARG A 36 -4.18 -3.48 -7.50
N PRO A 37 -5.43 -3.83 -7.13
CA PRO A 37 -6.58 -3.01 -7.44
C PRO A 37 -6.38 -1.57 -6.95
N VAL A 38 -6.97 -0.62 -7.67
CA VAL A 38 -6.91 0.81 -7.34
C VAL A 38 -8.31 1.39 -7.15
N VAL A 39 -8.40 2.43 -6.33
CA VAL A 39 -9.57 3.28 -6.18
C VAL A 39 -9.19 4.73 -6.50
N ASN A 40 -10.11 5.48 -7.09
CA ASN A 40 -9.97 6.92 -7.28
C ASN A 40 -10.89 7.63 -6.29
N ASN A 41 -10.28 8.40 -5.39
CA ASN A 41 -10.99 9.17 -4.37
C ASN A 41 -10.54 10.63 -4.47
N ASN A 42 -11.46 11.51 -4.88
CA ASN A 42 -11.21 12.95 -5.03
C ASN A 42 -9.96 13.29 -5.87
N GLY A 43 -9.71 12.54 -6.94
CA GLY A 43 -8.55 12.76 -7.82
C GLY A 43 -7.27 12.08 -7.34
N PHE A 44 -7.28 11.41 -6.18
CA PHE A 44 -6.17 10.58 -5.72
C PHE A 44 -6.40 9.12 -6.09
N VAL A 45 -5.44 8.53 -6.80
CA VAL A 45 -5.41 7.10 -7.10
C VAL A 45 -4.63 6.38 -6.02
N ASN A 46 -5.28 5.47 -5.28
CA ASN A 46 -4.68 4.69 -4.19
C ASN A 46 -4.84 3.19 -4.46
N ASN A 47 -3.98 2.34 -3.91
CA ASN A 47 -4.20 0.90 -3.93
C ASN A 47 -5.25 0.51 -2.89
N LEU A 48 -6.10 -0.45 -3.25
CA LEU A 48 -7.09 -1.03 -2.35
C LEU A 48 -6.49 -2.26 -1.66
N LEU A 49 -6.57 -2.29 -0.32
CA LEU A 49 -6.18 -3.41 0.51
C LEU A 49 -7.41 -3.88 1.29
N VAL A 50 -7.85 -5.12 1.03
CA VAL A 50 -9.00 -5.73 1.74
C VAL A 50 -8.46 -6.78 2.70
N ILE A 51 -8.81 -6.63 3.97
CA ILE A 51 -8.52 -7.60 5.04
C ILE A 51 -9.82 -8.31 5.38
N HIS A 52 -9.80 -9.64 5.30
CA HIS A 52 -10.93 -10.51 5.65
C HIS A 52 -10.76 -11.04 7.09
N ASP A 53 -11.88 -11.50 7.65
CA ASP A 53 -11.96 -12.17 8.96
C ASP A 53 -11.16 -13.49 9.01
#